data_AF-A0A0V0J8W2-F1
#
_entry.id   AF-A0A0V0J8W2-F1
#
_cell.length_a   1.000
_cell.length_b   1.000
_cell.length_c   1.000
_cell.angle_alpha   90.00
_cell.angle_beta   90.00
_cell.angle_gamma   90.00
#
_symmetry.space_group_name_H-M   'P 1'
#
loop_
_entity.id
_entity.type
_entity.pdbx_description
1 polymer ?
#
loop_
_entity_poly.entity_id
_entity_poly.type
_entity_poly.pdbx_seq_one_letter_code
_entity_poly.pdbx_strand_id
1 'polypeptide(L)'
;LHISGKLKSGYAAITLIPENPNLPTIAVVMMQSDEWLPELPGVQFIRKIYLSRDFSGTRIIEFDEEIKELILHGEIKPFSAVEPKSALQVLLPYDPNNENQRMLLRVTGSMETTSQSFTLTAGPRGDEEYILMPSEEAPMPTNVVHNFNWPHGCNGG
;
A
#
# COMPACT_ATOMS: atom_id res chain seq x y z
N LEU A 1 1.55 -3.49 1.69
CA LEU A 1 0.85 -3.12 0.43
C LEU A 1 1.16 -1.67 0.05
N HIS A 2 1.44 -1.37 -1.22
CA HIS A 2 1.71 0.00 -1.70
C HIS A 2 0.66 0.44 -2.70
N ILE A 3 0.12 1.65 -2.54
CA ILE A 3 -0.92 2.22 -3.40
C ILE A 3 -0.43 3.56 -3.92
N SER A 4 -0.50 3.79 -5.23
CA SER A 4 -0.03 5.05 -5.84
C SER A 4 -0.90 5.48 -7.01
N GLY A 5 -0.74 6.72 -7.45
CA GLY A 5 -1.52 7.29 -8.55
C GLY A 5 -2.71 8.09 -8.06
N LYS A 6 -3.70 8.29 -8.94
CA LYS A 6 -4.87 9.14 -8.69
C LYS A 6 -6.17 8.37 -8.84
N LEU A 7 -7.10 8.57 -7.91
CA LEU A 7 -8.48 8.14 -8.06
C LEU A 7 -9.18 9.11 -9.01
N LYS A 8 -9.55 8.65 -10.20
CA LYS A 8 -10.19 9.51 -11.22
C LYS A 8 -11.60 9.94 -10.80
N SER A 9 -12.42 8.98 -10.36
CA SER A 9 -13.80 9.17 -9.95
C SER A 9 -14.30 7.94 -9.22
N GLY A 10 -15.37 8.05 -8.44
CA GLY A 10 -16.00 6.90 -7.81
C GLY A 10 -15.22 6.37 -6.61
N TYR A 11 -15.17 5.04 -6.51
CA TYR A 11 -14.45 4.32 -5.47
C TYR A 11 -13.39 3.38 -6.07
N ALA A 12 -12.40 3.08 -5.26
CA ALA A 12 -11.52 1.93 -5.43
C ALA A 12 -11.59 1.10 -4.15
N ALA A 13 -11.63 -0.22 -4.25
CA ALA A 13 -11.57 -1.07 -3.08
C ALA A 13 -10.64 -2.27 -3.30
N ILE A 14 -10.03 -2.71 -2.21
CA ILE A 14 -9.16 -3.88 -2.16
C ILE A 14 -9.72 -4.78 -1.07
N THR A 15 -10.28 -5.92 -1.48
CA THR A 15 -10.62 -6.98 -0.55
C THR A 15 -9.36 -7.77 -0.24
N LEU A 16 -9.10 -8.03 1.03
CA LEU A 16 -7.91 -8.68 1.56
C LEU A 16 -8.33 -9.95 2.27
N ILE A 17 -7.82 -11.07 1.80
CA ILE A 17 -8.06 -12.40 2.35
C ILE A 17 -6.80 -12.77 3.16
N PRO A 18 -6.93 -13.01 4.48
CA PRO A 18 -5.78 -13.34 5.31
C PRO A 18 -5.28 -14.75 5.01
N GLU A 19 -4.00 -14.99 5.28
CA GLU A 19 -3.44 -16.35 5.26
C GLU A 19 -3.96 -17.21 6.40
N ASN A 20 -4.16 -16.62 7.58
CA ASN A 20 -4.83 -17.27 8.69
C ASN A 20 -6.34 -17.36 8.43
N PRO A 21 -6.92 -18.55 8.22
CA PRO A 21 -8.34 -18.70 7.87
C PRO A 21 -9.30 -18.36 9.02
N ASN A 22 -8.80 -18.21 10.25
CA ASN A 22 -9.61 -17.78 11.40
C ASN A 22 -9.80 -16.26 11.45
N LEU A 23 -9.05 -15.51 10.63
CA LEU A 23 -9.17 -14.07 10.54
C LEU A 23 -10.23 -13.68 9.50
N PRO A 24 -10.95 -12.58 9.73
CA PRO A 24 -12.01 -12.13 8.85
C PRO A 24 -11.46 -11.57 7.53
N THR A 25 -12.16 -11.77 6.42
CA THR A 25 -11.89 -11.00 5.19
C THR A 25 -12.24 -9.53 5.41
N ILE A 26 -11.31 -8.63 5.05
CA ILE A 26 -11.50 -7.18 5.19
C ILE A 26 -11.45 -6.50 3.83
N ALA A 27 -12.03 -5.30 3.72
CA ALA A 27 -11.85 -4.45 2.55
C ALA A 27 -11.29 -3.08 2.95
N VAL A 28 -10.30 -2.62 2.21
CA VAL A 28 -9.82 -1.24 2.24
C VAL A 28 -10.43 -0.49 1.07
N VAL A 29 -11.27 0.48 1.36
CA VAL A 29 -12.00 1.31 0.41
C VAL A 29 -11.37 2.69 0.36
N MET A 30 -11.05 3.15 -0.84
CA MET A 30 -10.51 4.47 -1.13
C MET A 30 -11.57 5.28 -1.88
N MET A 31 -11.88 6.47 -1.35
CA MET A 31 -12.94 7.33 -1.90
C MET A 31 -12.62 8.82 -1.68
N GLN A 32 -13.19 9.69 -2.50
CA GLN A 32 -13.01 11.15 -2.38
C GLN A 32 -14.01 11.81 -1.42
N SER A 33 -15.18 11.21 -1.24
CA SER A 33 -16.24 11.64 -0.33
C SER A 33 -17.07 10.43 0.10
N ASP A 34 -18.11 10.60 0.93
CA ASP A 34 -19.04 9.54 1.33
C ASP A 34 -19.98 9.09 0.19
N GLU A 35 -19.40 8.70 -0.94
CA GLU A 35 -20.10 8.11 -2.06
C GLU A 35 -20.70 6.74 -1.71
N TRP A 36 -21.73 6.34 -2.46
CA TRP A 36 -22.32 5.03 -2.33
C TRP A 36 -21.31 3.94 -2.68
N LEU A 37 -21.15 2.97 -1.78
CA LEU A 37 -20.29 1.81 -1.98
C LEU A 37 -21.16 0.62 -2.38
N PRO A 38 -20.84 -0.08 -3.49
CA PRO A 38 -21.50 -1.32 -3.79
C PRO A 38 -21.16 -2.37 -2.72
N GLU A 39 -22.05 -3.35 -2.60
CA GLU A 39 -21.83 -4.48 -1.70
C GLU A 39 -20.57 -5.25 -2.13
N LEU A 40 -19.65 -5.47 -1.18
CA LEU A 40 -18.45 -6.25 -1.37
C LEU A 40 -18.68 -7.65 -0.78
N PRO A 41 -18.97 -8.67 -1.62
CA PRO A 41 -19.38 -9.98 -1.14
C PRO A 41 -18.27 -10.64 -0.32
N GLY A 42 -18.64 -11.26 0.81
CA GLY A 42 -17.72 -11.98 1.69
C GLY A 42 -16.82 -11.09 2.56
N VAL A 43 -16.97 -9.77 2.49
CA VAL A 43 -16.23 -8.84 3.36
C VAL A 43 -16.94 -8.69 4.70
N GLN A 44 -16.20 -8.90 5.79
CA GLN A 44 -16.73 -8.80 7.15
C GLN A 44 -16.43 -7.44 7.79
N PHE A 45 -15.33 -6.78 7.40
CA PHE A 45 -14.97 -5.45 7.89
C PHE A 45 -14.56 -4.53 6.74
N ILE A 46 -15.03 -3.29 6.78
CA ILE A 46 -14.67 -2.27 5.80
C ILE A 46 -13.89 -1.17 6.51
N ARG A 47 -12.73 -0.83 5.97
CA ARG A 47 -12.02 0.40 6.31
C ARG A 47 -12.06 1.39 5.16
N LYS A 48 -12.39 2.63 5.47
CA LYS A 48 -12.35 3.74 4.52
C LYS A 48 -11.06 4.54 4.66
N ILE A 49 -10.47 4.90 3.53
CA ILE A 49 -9.37 5.86 3.39
C ILE A 49 -9.88 6.97 2.48
N TYR A 50 -9.99 8.18 3.02
CA TYR A 50 -10.37 9.34 2.23
C TYR A 50 -9.15 9.90 1.50
N LEU A 51 -9.24 9.99 0.18
CA LEU A 51 -8.21 10.56 -0.68
C LEU A 51 -8.63 11.96 -1.11
N SER A 52 -7.79 12.97 -0.88
CA SER A 52 -8.04 14.31 -1.43
C SER A 52 -7.94 14.28 -2.95
N ARG A 53 -8.71 15.13 -3.65
CA ARG A 53 -8.68 15.25 -5.12
C ARG A 53 -7.27 15.47 -5.67
N ASP A 54 -6.47 16.24 -4.96
CA ASP A 54 -5.10 16.60 -5.36
C ASP A 54 -4.06 15.58 -4.91
N PHE A 55 -4.46 14.47 -4.27
CA PHE A 55 -3.49 13.48 -3.80
C PHE A 55 -2.86 12.76 -4.99
N SER A 56 -1.54 12.92 -5.15
CA SER A 56 -0.71 12.18 -6.12
C SER A 56 0.41 11.38 -5.45
N GLY A 57 0.36 11.25 -4.13
CA GLY A 57 1.38 10.56 -3.34
C GLY A 57 1.20 9.04 -3.32
N THR A 58 2.04 8.38 -2.54
CA THR A 58 1.91 6.94 -2.27
C THR A 58 1.23 6.75 -0.91
N ARG A 59 0.34 5.76 -0.79
CA ARG A 59 -0.11 5.22 0.49
C ARG A 59 0.59 3.89 0.72
N ILE A 60 1.20 3.75 1.87
CA ILE A 60 1.76 2.48 2.33
C ILE A 60 0.77 1.93 3.34
N ILE A 61 0.30 0.72 3.14
CA ILE A 61 -0.58 0.03 4.07
C ILE A 61 0.18 -1.16 4.63
N GLU A 62 0.45 -1.09 5.94
CA GLU A 62 1.10 -2.15 6.71
C GLU A 62 0.03 -2.92 7.47
N PHE A 63 0.12 -4.25 7.42
CA PHE A 63 -0.75 -5.17 8.15
C PHE A 63 0.11 -5.94 9.16
N ASP A 64 -0.46 -6.25 10.31
CA ASP A 64 0.14 -7.13 11.34
C ASP A 64 0.05 -8.63 11.00
N GLU A 65 -0.73 -8.97 9.98
CA GLU A 65 -1.00 -10.35 9.53
C GLU A 65 -0.73 -10.51 8.03
N GLU A 66 -0.35 -11.73 7.64
CA GLU A 66 -0.03 -12.05 6.24
C GLU A 66 -1.27 -12.10 5.35
N ILE A 67 -1.12 -11.56 4.13
CA ILE A 67 -2.18 -11.53 3.12
C ILE A 67 -1.96 -12.68 2.15
N LYS A 68 -2.94 -13.57 2.06
CA LYS A 68 -2.93 -14.67 1.09
C LYS A 68 -3.31 -14.23 -0.31
N GLU A 69 -4.38 -13.44 -0.40
CA GLU A 69 -4.95 -13.02 -1.67
C GLU A 69 -5.59 -11.64 -1.54
N LEU A 70 -5.59 -10.91 -2.67
CA LEU A 70 -6.30 -9.64 -2.79
C LEU A 70 -7.21 -9.66 -4.01
N ILE A 71 -8.36 -9.00 -3.89
CA ILE A 71 -9.31 -8.79 -4.99
C ILE A 71 -9.49 -7.29 -5.17
N LEU A 72 -9.34 -6.83 -6.41
CA LEU A 72 -9.44 -5.42 -6.77
C LEU A 72 -10.83 -5.08 -7.30
N HIS A 73 -11.37 -3.96 -6.84
CA HIS A 73 -12.70 -3.48 -7.20
C HIS A 73 -12.66 -1.99 -7.58
N GLY A 74 -13.45 -1.60 -8.58
CA GLY A 74 -13.58 -0.21 -9.00
C GLY A 74 -12.33 0.33 -9.70
N GLU A 75 -12.02 1.60 -9.49
CA GLU A 75 -10.97 2.35 -10.21
C GLU A 75 -9.56 2.09 -9.65
N ILE A 76 -9.18 0.82 -9.52
CA ILE A 76 -7.83 0.40 -9.11
C ILE A 76 -7.38 -0.81 -9.91
N LYS A 77 -6.09 -0.85 -10.23
CA LYS A 77 -5.47 -1.92 -11.00
C LYS A 77 -4.17 -2.38 -10.35
N PRO A 78 -3.65 -3.57 -10.72
CA PRO A 78 -2.31 -3.96 -10.33
C PRO A 78 -1.27 -2.95 -10.83
N PHE A 79 -0.19 -2.79 -10.08
CA PHE A 79 0.90 -1.91 -10.44
C PHE A 79 1.55 -2.34 -11.76
N SER A 80 1.81 -1.37 -12.63
CA SER A 80 2.52 -1.55 -13.89
C SER A 80 3.66 -0.54 -14.03
N ALA A 81 4.84 -1.02 -14.40
CA ALA A 81 6.03 -0.18 -14.58
C ALA A 81 5.97 0.67 -15.86
N VAL A 82 5.16 0.26 -16.84
CA VAL A 82 5.06 0.89 -18.15
C VAL A 82 3.86 1.82 -18.28
N GLU A 83 2.85 1.66 -17.43
CA GLU A 83 1.65 2.48 -17.51
C GLU A 83 1.77 3.78 -16.69
N PRO A 84 1.31 4.92 -17.23
CA PRO A 84 1.32 6.17 -16.49
C PRO A 84 0.47 6.06 -15.20
N LYS A 85 0.91 6.78 -14.15
CA LYS A 85 0.22 6.89 -12.84
C LYS A 85 -1.08 7.70 -12.90
N SER A 86 -1.78 7.65 -14.04
CA SER A 86 -3.05 8.34 -14.29
C SER A 86 -4.25 7.65 -13.65
N ALA A 87 -4.07 6.43 -13.14
CA ALA A 87 -5.05 5.68 -12.36
C ALA A 87 -4.41 5.15 -11.07
N LEU A 88 -5.23 4.82 -10.09
CA LEU A 88 -4.81 4.17 -8.86
C LEU A 88 -4.24 2.78 -9.16
N GLN A 89 -3.09 2.50 -8.58
CA GLN A 89 -2.34 1.27 -8.77
C GLN A 89 -1.93 0.69 -7.42
N VAL A 90 -2.03 -0.62 -7.30
CA VAL A 90 -1.64 -1.36 -6.11
C VAL A 90 -0.49 -2.32 -6.40
N LEU A 91 0.55 -2.24 -5.58
CA LEU A 91 1.67 -3.15 -5.55
C LEU A 91 1.57 -4.01 -4.28
N LEU A 92 1.37 -5.32 -4.47
CA LEU A 92 1.62 -6.30 -3.43
C LEU A 92 3.12 -6.65 -3.46
N PRO A 93 3.88 -6.26 -2.43
CA PRO A 93 5.27 -6.72 -2.31
C PRO A 93 5.26 -8.24 -2.10
N TYR A 94 6.24 -8.94 -2.68
CA TYR A 94 6.37 -10.41 -2.57
C TYR A 94 5.26 -11.25 -3.22
N ASP A 95 4.56 -10.73 -4.24
CA ASP A 95 3.67 -11.57 -5.06
C ASP A 95 4.50 -12.61 -5.85
N PRO A 96 4.40 -13.92 -5.56
CA PRO A 96 5.18 -14.96 -6.24
C PRO A 96 4.82 -15.08 -7.73
N ASN A 97 3.66 -14.58 -8.15
CA ASN A 97 3.20 -14.60 -9.53
C ASN A 97 3.61 -13.35 -10.32
N ASN A 98 4.20 -12.35 -9.67
CA ASN A 98 4.67 -11.15 -10.33
C ASN A 98 6.09 -11.35 -10.86
N GLU A 99 6.25 -11.33 -12.19
CA GLU A 99 7.56 -11.46 -12.85
C GLU A 99 8.58 -10.42 -12.36
N ASN A 100 8.11 -9.28 -11.87
CA ASN A 100 8.92 -8.29 -11.19
C ASN A 100 8.72 -8.43 -9.68
N GLN A 101 9.38 -9.41 -9.05
CA GLN A 101 9.44 -9.51 -7.59
C GLN A 101 10.03 -8.22 -7.00
N ARG A 102 9.16 -7.30 -6.57
CA ARG A 102 9.57 -6.05 -5.94
C ARG A 102 9.55 -6.24 -4.44
N MET A 103 10.73 -6.10 -3.84
CA MET A 103 10.90 -6.06 -2.39
C MET A 103 10.74 -4.62 -1.90
N LEU A 104 10.13 -4.47 -0.74
CA LEU A 104 10.10 -3.20 -0.03
C LEU A 104 11.11 -3.24 1.10
N LEU A 105 12.07 -2.32 1.05
CA LEU A 105 12.99 -2.09 2.15
C LEU A 105 12.52 -0.87 2.94
N ARG A 106 12.25 -1.06 4.23
CA ARG A 106 12.01 0.03 5.16
C ARG A 106 13.29 0.29 5.95
N VAL A 107 13.82 1.52 5.83
CA VAL A 107 14.96 1.99 6.62
C VAL A 107 14.47 3.04 7.60
N THR A 108 14.67 2.79 8.90
CA THR A 108 14.28 3.71 9.98
C THR A 108 15.49 4.06 10.82
N GLY A 109 15.69 5.34 11.09
CA GLY A 109 16.77 5.85 11.92
C GLY A 109 16.68 7.35 12.09
N SER A 110 17.51 7.90 12.96
CA SER A 110 17.73 9.34 13.09
C SER A 110 18.97 9.75 12.31
N MET A 111 18.87 10.83 11.55
CA MET A 111 20.00 11.43 10.82
C MET A 111 20.18 12.86 11.32
N GLU A 112 21.37 13.21 11.78
CA GLU A 112 21.70 14.56 12.24
C GLU A 112 22.19 15.40 11.06
N THR A 113 23.51 15.45 10.82
CA THR A 113 24.12 16.29 9.78
C THR A 113 24.89 15.51 8.73
N THR A 114 24.99 14.20 8.87
CA THR A 114 25.82 13.34 8.01
C THR A 114 24.95 12.49 7.09
N SER A 115 25.27 12.49 5.80
CA SER A 115 24.69 11.58 4.83
C SER A 115 24.92 10.13 5.25
N GLN A 116 23.89 9.30 5.08
CA GLN A 116 23.99 7.85 5.26
C GLN A 116 23.85 7.20 3.90
N SER A 117 24.65 6.17 3.60
CA SER A 117 24.45 5.36 2.41
C SER A 117 24.35 3.89 2.75
N PHE A 118 23.65 3.15 1.90
CA PHE A 118 23.63 1.71 1.94
C PHE A 118 23.66 1.16 0.51
N THR A 119 24.26 0.00 0.34
CA THR A 119 24.35 -0.68 -0.95
C THR A 119 23.39 -1.86 -0.96
N LEU A 120 22.49 -1.87 -1.93
CA LEU A 120 21.71 -3.06 -2.24
C LEU A 120 22.58 -3.96 -3.13
N THR A 121 23.07 -5.06 -2.58
CA THR A 121 23.87 -6.02 -3.33
C THR A 121 23.01 -7.00 -4.10
N ALA A 122 23.53 -7.52 -5.21
CA ALA A 122 22.83 -8.49 -6.06
C ALA A 122 21.48 -8.01 -6.63
N GLY A 123 21.33 -6.70 -6.87
CA GLY A 123 20.19 -6.15 -7.59
C GLY A 123 20.11 -6.64 -9.04
N PRO A 124 18.96 -6.49 -9.71
CA PRO A 124 18.77 -6.93 -11.10
C PRO A 124 19.71 -6.23 -12.12
N ARG A 125 20.37 -5.14 -11.71
CA ARG A 125 21.39 -4.42 -12.51
C ARG A 125 22.80 -4.47 -11.90
N GLY A 126 23.02 -5.30 -10.88
CA GLY A 126 24.22 -5.30 -10.06
C GLY A 126 24.02 -4.55 -8.74
N ASP A 127 25.14 -4.23 -8.07
CA ASP A 127 25.13 -3.51 -6.80
C ASP A 127 24.73 -2.05 -7.02
N GLU A 128 23.78 -1.56 -6.23
CA GLU A 128 23.24 -0.21 -6.35
C GLU A 128 23.36 0.53 -5.01
N GLU A 129 24.06 1.68 -5.03
CA GLU A 129 24.25 2.52 -3.84
C GLU A 129 23.11 3.53 -3.71
N TYR A 130 22.53 3.59 -2.52
CA TYR A 130 21.49 4.54 -2.14
C TYR A 130 22.04 5.49 -1.10
N ILE A 131 21.97 6.80 -1.38
CA ILE A 131 22.45 7.86 -0.49
C ILE A 131 21.26 8.63 0.06
N LEU A 132 21.15 8.67 1.38
CA LEU A 132 20.17 9.43 2.14
C LEU A 132 20.85 10.71 2.64
N MET A 133 20.39 11.86 2.16
CA MET A 133 20.93 13.17 2.55
C MET A 133 20.11 13.77 3.69
N PRO A 134 20.77 14.36 4.72
CA PRO A 134 20.09 15.11 5.75
C PRO A 134 19.50 16.41 5.16
N SER A 135 18.32 16.81 5.64
CA SER A 135 17.67 18.06 5.25
C SER A 135 17.03 18.69 6.49
N GLU A 136 17.31 19.98 6.72
CA GLU A 136 16.70 20.76 7.82
C GLU A 136 15.19 20.95 7.58
N GLU A 137 14.80 21.07 6.31
CA GLU A 137 13.41 21.00 5.88
C GLU A 137 13.15 19.58 5.38
N ALA A 138 12.52 18.74 6.22
CA ALA A 138 11.97 17.50 5.69
C ALA A 138 10.89 17.89 4.68
N PRO A 139 11.03 17.59 3.37
CA PRO A 139 9.92 17.77 2.45
C PRO A 139 8.73 17.02 3.05
N MET A 140 7.54 17.67 3.06
CA MET A 140 6.34 17.05 3.61
C MET A 140 6.26 15.60 3.11
N PRO A 141 6.12 14.61 4.00
CA PRO A 141 6.17 13.22 3.61
C PRO A 141 5.14 12.99 2.49
N THR A 142 5.66 12.71 1.29
CA THR A 142 4.83 12.49 0.10
C THR A 142 4.10 11.15 0.20
N ASN A 143 4.56 10.29 1.13
CA ASN A 143 4.03 8.97 1.38
C ASN A 143 3.37 8.93 2.77
N VAL A 144 2.12 8.50 2.83
CA VAL A 144 1.40 8.32 4.09
C VAL A 144 1.31 6.84 4.40
N VAL A 145 1.73 6.48 5.62
CA VAL A 145 1.67 5.12 6.13
C VAL A 145 0.38 4.95 6.93
N HIS A 146 -0.34 3.88 6.65
CA HIS A 146 -1.47 3.42 7.42
C HIS A 146 -1.14 2.07 8.03
N ASN A 147 -1.11 2.00 9.35
CA ASN A 147 -0.93 0.75 10.08
C ASN A 147 -2.31 0.17 10.39
N PHE A 148 -2.48 -1.09 10.04
CA PHE A 148 -3.73 -1.81 10.19
C PHE A 148 -3.51 -3.04 11.04
N ASN A 149 -4.19 -3.08 12.18
CA ASN A 149 -4.32 -4.29 12.95
C ASN A 149 -5.50 -5.08 12.41
N TRP A 150 -5.29 -6.34 12.09
CA TRP A 150 -6.32 -7.20 11.56
C TRP A 150 -7.42 -7.34 12.62
N PRO A 151 -8.70 -7.14 12.28
CA PRO A 151 -9.76 -7.32 13.25
C PRO A 151 -9.79 -8.78 13.68
N HIS A 152 -9.59 -9.04 14.95
CA HIS A 152 -9.79 -10.36 15.52
C HIS A 152 -11.28 -10.47 15.81
N GLY A 153 -11.93 -11.52 15.30
CA GLY A 153 -13.36 -11.72 15.55
C GLY A 153 -13.62 -11.62 17.05
N CYS A 154 -14.53 -10.74 17.47
CA CYS A 154 -15.16 -10.91 18.76
C CYS A 154 -15.85 -12.28 18.69
N ASN A 155 -15.25 -13.30 19.31
CA ASN A 155 -16.02 -14.44 19.77
C ASN A 155 -17.06 -13.85 20.72
N GLY A 156 -18.28 -13.68 20.23
CA GLY A 156 -19.42 -13.32 21.06
C GLY A 156 -19.51 -14.34 22.19
N GLY A 157 -19.34 -13.87 23.42
CA GLY A 157 -19.87 -14.55 24.60
C GLY A 157 -21.36 -14.29 24.74
#